data_AF-A0A0H2R9V6-F1
#
_entry.id   AF-A0A0H2R9V6-F1
#
_cell.length_a   1.000
_cell.length_b   1.000
_cell.length_c   1.000
_cell.angle_alpha   90.00
_cell.angle_beta   90.00
_cell.angle_gamma   90.00
#
_symmetry.space_group_name_H-M   'P 1'
#
loop_
_entity.id
_entity.type
_entity.pdbx_description
1 polymer ?
#
loop_
_entity_poly.entity_id
_entity_poly.type
_entity_poly.pdbx_seq_one_letter_code
_entity_poly.pdbx_strand_id
1 'polypeptide(L)'
;SADLRNCLIYMHITSCLSAKMISDLTGIPLRTVYRVLSVWKATGEVKPEAQGKQGRPRALDFADTQFLVGAVTGDNDRYLDELRDMLEERCGVRVSEATIWRTLHRAGFRMKE
;
A
#
# COMPACT_ATOMS: atom_id res chain seq x y z
N SER A 1 -1.33 17.76 8.87
CA SER A 1 -2.54 17.29 9.57
C SER A 1 -3.73 17.24 8.59
N ALA A 2 -4.75 16.43 8.87
CA ALA A 2 -6.01 16.43 8.10
C ALA A 2 -6.79 17.75 8.30
N ASP A 3 -6.80 18.27 9.53
CA ASP A 3 -7.51 19.50 9.89
C ASP A 3 -6.97 20.71 9.14
N LEU A 4 -5.65 20.78 8.97
CA LEU A 4 -4.99 21.82 8.18
C LEU A 4 -5.43 21.78 6.72
N ARG A 5 -5.58 20.59 6.12
CA ARG A 5 -6.08 20.47 4.75
C ARG A 5 -7.57 20.83 4.65
N ASN A 6 -8.39 20.44 5.63
CA ASN A 6 -9.80 20.85 5.73
C ASN A 6 -9.92 22.37 5.80
N CYS A 7 -9.09 23.03 6.61
CA CYS A 7 -9.06 24.48 6.75
C CYS A 7 -8.72 25.18 5.42
N LEU A 8 -7.72 24.70 4.69
CA LEU A 8 -7.38 25.22 3.36
C LEU A 8 -8.54 25.09 2.36
N ILE A 9 -9.24 23.96 2.39
CA ILE A 9 -10.40 23.70 1.52
C ILE A 9 -11.57 24.62 1.90
N TYR A 10 -11.84 24.79 3.19
CA TYR A 10 -12.86 25.71 3.69
C TYR A 10 -12.58 27.16 3.27
N MET A 11 -11.34 27.62 3.43
CA MET A 11 -10.90 28.96 2.97
C MET A 11 -11.11 29.16 1.47
N HIS A 12 -10.93 28.11 0.66
CA HIS A 12 -11.12 28.19 -0.77
C HIS A 12 -12.60 28.22 -1.19
N ILE A 13 -13.44 27.40 -0.54
CA ILE A 13 -14.88 27.26 -0.90
C ILE A 13 -15.71 28.40 -0.31
N THR A 14 -15.57 28.66 0.99
CA THR A 14 -16.47 29.57 1.71
C THR A 14 -16.03 31.02 1.58
N SER A 15 -14.73 31.27 1.53
CA SER A 15 -14.17 32.63 1.47
C SER A 15 -13.71 33.03 0.05
N CYS A 16 -13.91 32.17 -0.96
CA CYS A 16 -13.50 32.38 -2.35
C CYS A 16 -12.03 32.84 -2.51
N LEU A 17 -11.16 32.44 -1.58
CA LEU A 17 -9.77 32.88 -1.57
C LEU A 17 -8.98 32.16 -2.66
N SER A 18 -8.12 32.92 -3.35
CA SER A 18 -7.17 32.35 -4.30
C SER A 18 -6.10 31.54 -3.55
N ALA A 19 -5.53 30.53 -4.20
CA ALA A 19 -4.47 29.72 -3.60
C ALA A 19 -3.27 30.55 -3.12
N LYS A 20 -3.00 31.67 -3.79
CA LYS A 20 -1.97 32.64 -3.39
C LYS A 20 -2.34 33.35 -2.08
N MET A 21 -3.55 33.86 -1.96
CA MET A 21 -4.01 34.53 -0.75
C MET A 21 -4.04 33.56 0.45
N ILE A 22 -4.45 32.31 0.21
CA ILE A 22 -4.40 31.25 1.23
C ILE A 22 -2.94 30.99 1.66
N SER A 23 -2.01 30.93 0.72
CA SER A 23 -0.57 30.76 1.00
C SER A 23 -0.02 31.89 1.86
N ASP A 24 -0.32 33.13 1.49
CA ASP A 24 0.15 34.34 2.18
C ASP A 24 -0.42 34.43 3.61
N LEU A 25 -1.70 34.09 3.81
CA LEU A 25 -2.37 34.15 5.12
C LEU A 25 -1.97 33.01 6.08
N THR A 26 -1.70 31.82 5.54
CA THR A 26 -1.44 30.63 6.36
C THR A 26 0.05 30.30 6.50
N GLY A 27 0.91 30.96 5.71
CA GLY A 27 2.34 30.64 5.61
C GLY A 27 2.64 29.29 4.94
N ILE A 28 1.62 28.60 4.42
CA ILE A 28 1.78 27.31 3.76
C ILE A 28 2.25 27.54 2.33
N PRO A 29 3.30 26.83 1.86
CA PRO A 29 3.81 27.02 0.50
C PRO A 29 2.73 26.83 -0.56
N LEU A 30 2.71 27.71 -1.56
CA LEU A 30 1.71 27.72 -2.64
C LEU A 30 1.54 26.36 -3.32
N ARG A 31 2.66 25.64 -3.55
CA ARG A 31 2.65 24.27 -4.10
C ARG A 31 1.83 23.29 -3.25
N THR A 32 1.91 23.41 -1.93
CA THR A 32 1.14 22.57 -0.99
C THR A 32 -0.34 22.92 -1.04
N VAL A 33 -0.68 24.20 -1.10
CA VAL A 33 -2.07 24.66 -1.25
C VAL A 33 -2.67 24.10 -2.54
N TYR A 34 -1.99 24.27 -3.68
CA TYR A 34 -2.44 23.71 -4.95
C TYR A 34 -2.60 22.20 -4.90
N ARG A 35 -1.61 21.47 -4.35
CA ARG A 35 -1.71 20.01 -4.23
C ARG A 35 -2.95 19.58 -3.44
N VAL A 36 -3.25 20.25 -2.33
CA VAL A 36 -4.43 19.95 -1.50
C VAL A 36 -5.73 20.24 -2.27
N LEU A 37 -5.84 21.41 -2.90
CA LEU A 37 -7.02 21.79 -3.67
C LEU A 37 -7.22 20.89 -4.90
N SER A 38 -6.14 20.50 -5.59
CA SER A 38 -6.20 19.59 -6.73
C SER A 38 -6.67 18.20 -6.32
N VAL A 39 -6.18 17.66 -5.19
CA VAL A 39 -6.65 16.38 -4.66
C VAL A 39 -8.13 16.47 -4.31
N TRP A 40 -8.54 17.49 -3.55
CA TRP A 40 -9.94 17.69 -3.18
C TRP A 40 -10.85 17.87 -4.41
N LYS A 41 -10.42 18.62 -5.42
CA LYS A 41 -11.19 18.80 -6.66
C LYS A 41 -11.34 17.50 -7.45
N ALA A 42 -10.36 16.60 -7.38
CA ALA A 42 -10.37 15.33 -8.09
C ALA A 42 -11.15 14.23 -7.36
N THR A 43 -11.07 14.17 -6.02
CA THR A 43 -11.63 13.06 -5.23
C THR A 43 -12.83 13.46 -4.36
N GLY A 44 -13.04 14.75 -4.12
CA GLY A 44 -13.98 15.25 -3.10
C GLY A 44 -13.49 15.07 -1.66
N GLU A 45 -12.37 14.37 -1.46
CA GLU A 45 -11.85 13.99 -0.14
C GLU A 45 -10.54 14.69 0.22
N VAL A 46 -10.37 14.95 1.51
CA VAL A 46 -9.21 15.68 2.04
C VAL A 46 -8.01 14.76 2.29
N LYS A 47 -8.29 13.48 2.51
CA LYS A 47 -7.31 12.41 2.41
C LYS A 47 -7.63 11.70 1.10
N PRO A 48 -6.68 11.56 0.16
CA PRO A 48 -6.87 10.51 -0.83
C PRO A 48 -7.03 9.21 -0.04
N GLU A 49 -8.05 8.41 -0.36
CA GLU A 49 -8.17 7.03 0.12
C GLU A 49 -6.78 6.40 0.09
N ALA A 50 -6.41 5.63 1.13
CA ALA A 50 -5.11 4.99 1.17
C ALA A 50 -4.91 4.19 -0.12
N GLN A 51 -4.15 4.74 -1.07
CA GLN A 51 -3.94 4.18 -2.40
C GLN A 51 -3.10 2.92 -2.27
N GLY A 52 -3.74 1.83 -1.84
CA GLY A 52 -3.10 0.55 -1.55
C GLY A 52 -1.85 0.65 -0.68
N LYS A 53 -1.12 -0.45 -0.61
CA LYS A 53 0.26 -0.42 -0.09
C LYS A 53 1.13 0.25 -1.15
N GLN A 54 1.67 1.43 -0.86
CA GLN A 54 2.66 2.06 -1.73
C GLN A 54 3.86 1.12 -1.96
N GLY A 55 4.22 0.91 -3.22
CA GLY A 55 5.38 0.10 -3.61
C GLY A 55 5.12 -0.78 -4.83
N ARG A 56 6.16 -1.47 -5.30
CA ARG A 56 6.04 -2.47 -6.37
C ARG A 56 5.07 -3.57 -5.93
N PRO A 57 4.13 -4.01 -6.79
CA PRO A 57 3.30 -5.18 -6.53
C PRO A 57 4.19 -6.37 -6.14
N ARG A 58 3.67 -7.20 -5.24
CA ARG A 58 4.40 -8.39 -4.79
C ARG A 58 4.46 -9.41 -5.92
N ALA A 59 5.51 -10.23 -5.91
CA ALA A 59 5.67 -11.29 -6.90
C ALA A 59 4.62 -12.39 -6.76
N LEU A 60 4.12 -12.62 -5.54
CA LEU A 60 3.07 -13.58 -5.23
C LEU A 60 1.78 -12.84 -4.94
N ASP A 61 0.70 -13.28 -5.59
CA ASP A 61 -0.63 -12.75 -5.35
C ASP A 61 -1.29 -13.43 -4.14
N PHE A 62 -2.59 -13.17 -3.94
CA PHE A 62 -3.34 -13.76 -2.84
C PHE A 62 -3.53 -15.27 -2.99
N ALA A 63 -3.79 -15.77 -4.20
CA ALA A 63 -4.00 -17.19 -4.48
C ALA A 63 -2.70 -17.98 -4.30
N ASP A 64 -1.58 -17.46 -4.80
CA ASP A 64 -0.24 -18.03 -4.60
C ASP A 64 0.09 -18.13 -3.11
N THR A 65 -0.24 -17.07 -2.36
CA THR A 65 -0.02 -17.03 -0.91
C THR A 65 -0.87 -18.10 -0.21
N GLN A 66 -2.14 -18.25 -0.57
CA GLN A 66 -3.02 -19.26 0.00
C GLN A 66 -2.53 -20.68 -0.31
N PHE A 67 -2.06 -20.92 -1.54
CA PHE A 67 -1.48 -22.21 -1.92
C PHE A 67 -0.27 -22.55 -1.05
N LEU A 68 0.70 -21.63 -0.89
CA LEU A 68 1.86 -21.85 -0.03
C LEU A 68 1.48 -22.12 1.43
N VAL A 69 0.54 -21.36 1.97
CA VAL A 69 0.05 -21.54 3.34
C VAL A 69 -0.61 -22.92 3.49
N GLY A 70 -1.44 -23.34 2.53
CA GLY A 70 -2.05 -24.66 2.53
C GLY A 70 -1.03 -25.79 2.43
N ALA A 71 -0.01 -25.62 1.59
CA ALA A 71 1.06 -26.59 1.40
C ALA A 71 1.84 -26.83 2.72
N VAL A 72 2.20 -25.77 3.44
CA VAL A 72 2.92 -25.86 4.72
C VAL A 72 2.01 -26.35 5.86
N THR A 73 0.72 -25.98 5.84
CA THR A 73 -0.23 -26.43 6.88
C THR A 73 -0.56 -27.92 6.76
N GLY A 74 -0.60 -28.46 5.54
CA GLY A 74 -0.82 -29.88 5.29
C GLY A 74 0.40 -30.77 5.58
N ASP A 75 1.61 -30.21 5.48
CA ASP A 75 2.87 -30.91 5.68
C ASP A 75 3.99 -29.90 5.98
N ASN A 76 4.40 -29.83 7.25
CA ASN A 76 5.31 -28.79 7.76
C ASN A 76 6.81 -29.17 7.64
N ASP A 77 7.14 -30.35 7.10
CA ASP A 77 8.54 -30.77 6.94
C ASP A 77 9.11 -30.42 5.55
N ARG A 78 8.37 -29.66 4.72
CA ARG A 78 8.84 -29.26 3.39
C ARG A 78 9.89 -28.14 3.43
N TYR A 79 10.90 -28.29 2.59
CA TYR A 79 11.95 -27.29 2.41
C TYR A 79 11.50 -26.14 1.48
N LEU A 80 12.21 -25.01 1.53
CA LEU A 80 11.84 -23.81 0.75
C LEU A 80 11.98 -24.01 -0.77
N ASP A 81 12.92 -24.83 -1.19
CA ASP A 81 13.14 -25.23 -2.59
C ASP A 81 12.03 -26.16 -3.08
N GLU A 82 11.56 -27.10 -2.27
CA GLU A 82 10.40 -27.95 -2.60
C GLU A 82 9.14 -27.09 -2.77
N LEU A 83 8.91 -26.14 -1.87
CA LEU A 83 7.79 -25.19 -1.98
C LEU A 83 7.89 -24.31 -3.23
N ARG A 84 9.11 -23.95 -3.64
CA ARG A 84 9.34 -23.21 -4.88
C ARG A 84 8.94 -24.04 -6.09
N ASP A 85 9.39 -25.28 -6.12
CA ASP A 85 9.17 -26.16 -7.27
C ASP A 85 7.67 -26.51 -7.39
N MET A 86 6.98 -26.73 -6.26
CA MET A 86 5.51 -26.86 -6.23
C MET A 86 4.78 -25.61 -6.73
N LEU A 87 5.26 -24.41 -6.37
CA LEU A 87 4.67 -23.15 -6.80
C LEU A 87 4.88 -22.93 -8.31
N GLU A 88 6.06 -23.28 -8.84
CA GLU A 88 6.35 -23.24 -10.28
C GLU A 88 5.46 -24.24 -11.04
N GLU A 89 5.28 -25.46 -10.52
CA GLU A 89 4.45 -26.50 -11.15
C GLU A 89 2.95 -26.17 -11.11
N ARG A 90 2.44 -25.68 -9.97
CA ARG A 90 0.99 -25.51 -9.75
C ARG A 90 0.48 -24.11 -10.08
N CYS A 91 1.27 -23.07 -9.81
CA CYS A 91 0.88 -21.67 -10.02
C CYS A 91 1.59 -21.05 -11.22
N GLY A 92 2.63 -21.69 -11.78
CA GLY A 92 3.40 -21.15 -12.91
C GLY A 92 4.31 -19.98 -12.52
N VAL A 93 4.54 -19.77 -11.21
CA VAL A 93 5.28 -18.63 -10.69
C VAL A 93 6.57 -19.11 -10.02
N ARG A 94 7.71 -18.71 -10.58
CA ARG A 94 9.02 -18.99 -9.99
C ARG A 94 9.54 -17.79 -9.20
N VAL A 95 9.84 -18.00 -7.93
CA VAL A 95 10.42 -16.96 -7.04
C VAL A 95 11.61 -17.50 -6.26
N SER A 96 12.41 -16.60 -5.70
CA SER A 96 13.49 -16.98 -4.78
C SER A 96 12.95 -17.59 -3.48
N GLU A 97 13.71 -18.48 -2.85
CA GLU A 97 13.40 -19.02 -1.51
C GLU A 97 13.18 -17.93 -0.47
N ALA A 98 13.93 -16.83 -0.56
CA ALA A 98 13.73 -15.66 0.29
C ALA A 98 12.34 -15.01 0.10
N THR A 99 11.76 -15.07 -1.10
CA THR A 99 10.39 -14.58 -1.36
C THR A 99 9.36 -15.51 -0.73
N ILE A 100 9.56 -16.83 -0.81
CA ILE A 100 8.71 -17.83 -0.16
C ILE A 100 8.73 -17.62 1.36
N TRP A 101 9.93 -17.57 1.94
CA TRP A 101 10.11 -17.33 3.37
C TRP A 101 9.45 -16.03 3.84
N ARG A 102 9.69 -14.90 3.16
CA ARG A 102 9.04 -13.62 3.51
C ARG A 102 7.52 -13.66 3.39
N THR A 103 6.98 -14.52 2.52
CA THR A 103 5.55 -14.68 2.32
C THR A 103 4.94 -15.50 3.45
N LEU A 104 5.55 -16.65 3.78
CA LEU A 104 5.16 -17.50 4.92
C LEU A 104 5.27 -16.76 6.25
N HIS A 105 6.38 -16.06 6.49
CA HIS A 105 6.56 -15.27 7.70
C HIS A 105 5.49 -14.19 7.86
N ARG A 106 5.07 -13.55 6.76
CA ARG A 106 3.97 -12.58 6.78
C ARG A 106 2.61 -13.23 7.02
N ALA A 107 2.44 -14.48 6.58
CA ALA A 107 1.26 -15.28 6.87
C ALA A 107 1.24 -15.83 8.32
N GLY A 108 2.31 -15.63 9.09
CA GLY A 108 2.39 -15.96 10.51
C GLY A 108 3.26 -17.18 10.85
N PHE A 109 3.89 -17.81 9.86
CA PHE A 109 4.76 -18.97 10.09
C PHE A 109 6.12 -18.57 10.68
N ARG A 110 6.69 -19.46 11.49
CA ARG A 110 8.02 -19.32 12.09
C ARG A 110 8.85 -20.56 11.77
N MET A 111 10.18 -20.41 11.78
CA MET A 111 11.06 -21.57 11.70
C MET A 111 10.90 -22.42 12.96
N LYS A 112 10.97 -23.73 12.77
CA LYS A 112 11.07 -24.70 13.85
C LYS A 112 12.47 -24.58 14.46
N GLU A 113 12.54 -24.47 15.79
CA GLU A 113 13.79 -24.49 16.56
C GLU A 113 14.36 -25.92 16.68
#